data_AF-K1XZT4-F1
#
_entry.id   AF-K1XZT4-F1
#
_cell.length_a   1.000
_cell.length_b   1.000
_cell.length_c   1.000
_cell.angle_alpha   90.00
_cell.angle_beta   90.00
_cell.angle_gamma   90.00
#
_symmetry.space_group_name_H-M   'P 1'
#
loop_
_entity.id
_entity.type
_entity.pdbx_description
1 polymer ?
#
loop_
_entity_poly.entity_id
_entity_poly.type
_entity_poly.pdbx_seq_one_letter_code
_entity_poly.pdbx_strand_id
1 'polypeptide(L)'
;TIVVMDRIRSNLRLPENKKKNFGTIINNSVNETMTRSIYTSSTIFIVLVAMFFFGPDSIRGFILALIFGTVVGAYSSIAIAAPLLYDISGKKN
;
A
#
# COMPACT_ATOMS: atom_id res chain seq x y z
N THR A 1 4.36 -4.75 -1.83
CA THR A 1 5.82 -4.59 -2.11
C THR A 1 6.20 -5.06 -3.51
N ILE A 2 5.93 -6.29 -3.94
CA ILE A 2 6.31 -6.80 -5.28
C ILE A 2 5.69 -5.97 -6.43
N VAL A 3 4.39 -5.68 -6.34
CA VAL A 3 3.65 -4.90 -7.36
C VAL A 3 4.19 -3.47 -7.50
N VAL A 4 4.65 -2.86 -6.40
CA VAL A 4 5.21 -1.50 -6.42
C VAL A 4 6.55 -1.50 -7.17
N MET A 5 7.41 -2.48 -6.90
CA MET A 5 8.70 -2.60 -7.60
C MET A 5 8.52 -2.92 -9.08
N ASP A 6 7.54 -3.75 -9.43
CA ASP A 6 7.20 -4.04 -10.83
C ASP A 6 6.63 -2.80 -11.55
N ARG A 7 5.79 -2.01 -10.86
CA ARG A 7 5.26 -0.75 -11.40
C ARG A 7 6.34 0.31 -11.60
N ILE A 8 7.31 0.43 -10.69
CA ILE A 8 8.48 1.31 -10.86
C ILE A 8 9.28 0.89 -12.09
N ARG A 9 9.57 -0.41 -12.25
CA ARG A 9 10.32 -0.93 -13.41
C ARG A 9 9.56 -0.73 -14.73
N SER A 10 8.26 -0.93 -14.74
CA SER A 10 7.38 -0.72 -15.90
C SER A 10 7.32 0.77 -16.28
N ASN A 11 7.13 1.67 -15.32
CA ASN A 11 7.10 3.11 -15.57
C ASN A 11 8.43 3.68 -16.07
N LEU A 12 9.55 3.06 -15.72
CA LEU A 12 10.88 3.41 -16.23
C LEU A 12 11.13 2.93 -17.67
N ARG A 13 10.39 1.94 -18.17
CA ARG A 13 10.51 1.43 -19.55
C ARG A 13 9.62 2.16 -20.56
N LEU A 14 8.69 3.01 -20.10
CA LEU A 14 7.81 3.76 -20.99
C LEU A 14 8.58 4.87 -21.74
N PRO A 15 8.50 4.93 -23.09
CA PRO A 15 9.26 5.89 -23.89
C PRO A 15 8.89 7.37 -23.64
N GLU A 16 7.67 7.66 -23.20
CA GLU A 16 7.22 9.02 -22.81
C GLU A 16 7.94 9.57 -21.56
N ASN A 17 8.48 8.68 -20.72
CA ASN A 17 9.13 9.05 -19.45
C ASN A 17 10.63 9.32 -19.59
N LYS A 18 11.24 9.13 -20.78
CA LYS A 18 12.66 9.45 -21.02
C LYS A 18 13.02 10.94 -20.86
N LYS A 19 12.04 11.85 -20.90
CA LYS A 19 12.22 13.31 -20.74
C LYS A 19 11.78 13.85 -19.38
N LYS A 20 11.14 13.04 -18.53
CA LYS A 20 10.69 13.45 -17.19
C LYS A 20 11.73 13.06 -16.15
N ASN A 21 11.89 13.92 -15.14
CA ASN A 21 12.84 13.69 -14.05
C ASN A 21 12.51 12.36 -13.36
N PHE A 22 13.49 11.47 -13.20
CA PHE A 22 13.30 10.12 -12.64
C PHE A 22 12.52 10.14 -11.31
N GLY A 23 12.76 11.17 -10.48
CA GLY A 23 12.04 11.36 -9.22
C GLY A 23 10.54 11.58 -9.38
N THR A 24 10.09 12.32 -10.40
CA THR A 24 8.67 12.59 -10.64
C THR A 24 7.92 11.34 -11.10
N ILE A 25 8.55 10.50 -11.91
CA ILE A 25 7.99 9.23 -12.40
C ILE A 25 7.82 8.24 -11.25
N ILE A 26 8.83 8.15 -10.37
CA ILE A 26 8.78 7.31 -9.18
C ILE A 26 7.68 7.80 -8.24
N ASN A 27 7.62 9.11 -7.96
CA ASN A 27 6.59 9.69 -7.09
C ASN A 27 5.17 9.39 -7.59
N ASN A 28 4.92 9.56 -8.89
CA ASN A 28 3.59 9.31 -9.47
C ASN A 28 3.21 7.82 -9.43
N SER A 29 4.16 6.94 -9.74
CA SER A 29 3.95 5.47 -9.73
C SER A 29 3.65 4.95 -8.34
N VAL A 30 4.37 5.48 -7.34
CA VAL A 30 4.17 5.12 -5.93
C VAL A 30 2.82 5.64 -5.46
N ASN A 31 2.47 6.90 -5.75
CA ASN A 31 1.20 7.48 -5.34
C ASN A 31 -0.01 6.72 -5.91
N GLU A 32 0.03 6.32 -7.19
CA GLU A 32 -1.03 5.53 -7.84
C GLU A 32 -1.19 4.15 -7.19
N THR A 33 -0.07 3.47 -6.93
CA THR A 33 -0.08 2.11 -6.36
C THR A 33 -0.43 2.12 -4.87
N MET A 34 0.02 3.14 -4.14
CA MET A 34 -0.25 3.34 -2.73
C MET A 34 -1.71 3.67 -2.48
N THR A 35 -2.29 4.57 -3.28
CA THR A 35 -3.72 4.91 -3.22
C THR A 35 -4.60 3.67 -3.36
N ARG A 36 -4.35 2.83 -4.39
CA ARG A 36 -5.09 1.58 -4.58
C ARG A 36 -4.91 0.63 -3.38
N SER A 37 -3.69 0.48 -2.89
CA SER A 37 -3.38 -0.43 -1.77
C SER A 37 -4.04 0.02 -0.45
N ILE A 38 -4.09 1.32 -0.21
CA ILE A 38 -4.79 1.91 0.94
C ILE A 38 -6.29 1.59 0.82
N TYR A 39 -6.91 1.87 -0.32
CA TYR A 39 -8.35 1.62 -0.50
C TYR A 39 -8.75 0.16 -0.29
N THR A 40 -7.98 -0.81 -0.81
CA THR A 40 -8.25 -2.24 -0.56
C THR A 40 -7.97 -2.64 0.88
N SER A 41 -6.89 -2.16 1.50
CA SER A 41 -6.62 -2.48 2.91
C SER A 41 -7.69 -1.92 3.86
N SER A 42 -8.17 -0.70 3.61
CA SER A 42 -9.24 -0.07 4.40
C SER A 42 -10.58 -0.77 4.24
N THR A 43 -10.93 -1.20 3.04
CA THR A 43 -12.18 -1.96 2.81
C THR A 43 -12.14 -3.32 3.49
N ILE A 44 -11.01 -4.04 3.43
CA ILE A 44 -10.84 -5.31 4.18
C ILE A 44 -10.97 -5.05 5.68
N PHE A 45 -10.35 -4.00 6.21
CA PHE A 45 -10.46 -3.65 7.62
C PHE A 45 -11.91 -3.39 8.06
N ILE A 46 -12.66 -2.59 7.27
CA ILE A 46 -14.08 -2.32 7.54
C ILE A 46 -14.91 -3.61 7.51
N VAL A 47 -14.68 -4.48 6.53
CA VAL A 47 -15.39 -5.77 6.41
C VAL A 47 -15.09 -6.67 7.61
N LEU A 48 -13.83 -6.78 8.03
CA LEU A 48 -13.45 -7.60 9.18
C LEU A 48 -14.05 -7.08 10.49
N VAL A 49 -14.11 -5.75 10.67
CA VAL A 49 -14.78 -5.13 11.83
C VAL A 49 -16.27 -5.43 11.83
N ALA A 50 -16.95 -5.26 10.69
CA ALA A 50 -18.37 -5.61 10.57
C ALA A 50 -18.61 -7.11 10.86
N MET A 51 -17.75 -7.98 10.32
CA MET A 51 -17.85 -9.42 10.52
C MET A 51 -17.54 -9.84 11.97
N PHE A 52 -16.73 -9.08 12.70
CA PHE A 52 -16.48 -9.33 14.12
C PHE A 52 -17.73 -9.08 14.97
N PHE A 53 -18.48 -8.02 14.69
CA PHE A 53 -19.72 -7.68 15.42
C PHE A 53 -20.92 -8.52 14.97
N PHE A 54 -21.12 -8.71 13.66
CA PHE A 54 -22.29 -9.38 13.08
C PHE A 54 -22.06 -10.86 12.75
N GLY A 55 -20.83 -11.36 12.82
CA GLY A 55 -20.50 -12.73 12.48
C GLY A 55 -20.77 -13.75 13.60
N PRO A 56 -20.88 -15.04 13.23
CA PRO A 56 -21.13 -16.11 14.18
C PRO A 56 -19.97 -16.33 15.16
N ASP A 57 -20.30 -16.70 16.40
CA ASP A 57 -19.33 -16.90 17.50
C ASP A 57 -18.21 -17.89 17.16
N SER A 58 -18.53 -18.96 16.42
CA SER A 58 -17.57 -20.02 16.05
C SER A 58 -16.36 -19.53 15.24
N ILE A 59 -16.47 -18.39 14.55
CA ILE A 59 -15.38 -17.82 13.73
C ILE A 59 -14.77 -16.55 14.32
N ARG A 60 -15.22 -16.07 15.49
CA ARG A 60 -14.71 -14.83 16.09
C ARG A 60 -13.21 -14.89 16.38
N GLY A 61 -12.70 -16.04 16.83
CA GLY A 61 -11.25 -16.25 17.03
C GLY A 61 -10.45 -16.16 15.74
N PHE A 62 -10.99 -16.66 14.62
CA PHE A 62 -10.37 -16.56 13.31
C PHE A 62 -10.41 -15.11 12.78
N ILE A 63 -11.53 -14.41 12.95
CA ILE A 63 -11.67 -13.00 12.57
C ILE A 63 -10.71 -12.11 13.38
N LEU A 64 -10.51 -12.38 14.68
CA LEU A 64 -9.52 -11.67 15.49
C LEU A 64 -8.09 -11.84 14.94
N ALA A 65 -7.72 -13.05 14.55
CA ALA A 65 -6.42 -13.32 13.92
C ALA A 65 -6.27 -12.59 12.57
N LEU A 66 -7.34 -12.53 11.78
CA LEU A 66 -7.36 -11.78 10.51
C LEU A 66 -7.27 -10.27 10.71
N ILE A 67 -7.94 -9.71 11.72
CA ILE A 67 -7.82 -8.29 12.07
C ILE A 67 -6.37 -7.98 12.44
N PHE A 68 -5.76 -8.77 13.31
CA PHE A 68 -4.38 -8.56 13.72
C PHE A 68 -3.40 -8.70 12.55
N GLY A 69 -3.57 -9.73 11.72
CA GLY A 69 -2.75 -9.94 10.52
C GLY A 69 -2.93 -8.83 9.47
N THR A 70 -4.14 -8.32 9.30
CA THR A 70 -4.43 -7.21 8.38
C THR A 70 -3.85 -5.90 8.90
N VAL A 71 -3.94 -5.62 10.20
CA VAL A 71 -3.32 -4.43 10.82
C VAL A 71 -1.80 -4.48 10.65
N VAL A 72 -1.15 -5.58 11.01
CA VAL A 72 0.31 -5.74 10.85
C VAL A 72 0.73 -5.69 9.38
N GLY A 73 -0.02 -6.34 8.47
CA GLY A 73 0.26 -6.35 7.04
C GLY A 73 0.02 -5.01 6.34
N ALA A 74 -1.04 -4.30 6.71
CA ALA A 74 -1.36 -2.96 6.20
C ALA A 74 -0.35 -1.94 6.72
N TYR A 75 -0.03 -1.98 8.03
CA TYR A 75 0.97 -1.11 8.61
C TYR A 75 2.35 -1.38 8.01
N SER A 76 2.77 -2.63 7.86
CA SER A 76 4.03 -2.97 7.18
C SER A 76 4.06 -2.48 5.72
N SER A 77 2.96 -2.62 4.98
CA SER A 77 2.89 -2.19 3.58
C SER A 77 2.87 -0.66 3.43
N ILE A 78 2.21 0.07 4.33
CA ILE A 78 2.03 1.53 4.28
C ILE A 78 3.22 2.24 4.96
N ALA A 79 3.68 1.75 6.12
CA ALA A 79 4.79 2.30 6.89
C ALA A 79 6.16 1.99 6.29
N ILE A 80 6.27 1.18 5.23
CA ILE A 80 7.49 1.09 4.42
C ILE A 80 7.41 2.07 3.23
N ALA A 81 6.22 2.29 2.66
CA ALA A 81 6.03 3.25 1.56
C ALA A 81 6.12 4.72 2.00
N ALA A 82 5.61 5.06 3.19
CA ALA A 82 5.64 6.42 3.74
C ALA A 82 7.05 6.96 4.08
N PRO A 83 7.96 6.22 4.75
CA PRO A 83 9.33 6.70 5.01
C PRO A 83 10.21 6.65 3.76
N LEU A 84 9.99 5.72 2.82
CA LEU A 84 10.63 5.79 1.50
C LEU A 84 10.29 7.10 0.78
N LEU A 85 9.05 7.58 0.91
CA LEU A 85 8.61 8.87 0.38
C LEU A 85 9.26 10.06 1.10
N TYR A 86 9.33 10.03 2.43
CA TYR A 86 9.98 11.10 3.22
C TYR A 86 11.48 11.22 2.91
N ASP A 87 12.18 10.08 2.81
CA ASP A 87 13.63 10.05 2.57
C ASP A 87 14.00 10.44 1.12
N ILE A 88 13.13 10.13 0.15
CA ILE A 88 13.31 10.56 -1.25
C ILE A 88 12.88 12.02 -1.46
N SER A 89 11.90 12.52 -0.72
CA SER A 89 11.45 13.92 -0.77
C SER A 89 12.41 14.87 -0.04
N GLY A 90 13.08 14.41 1.02
CA GLY A 90 14.06 15.18 1.79
C GLY A 90 15.41 15.42 1.10
N LYS A 91 15.69 14.75 -0.02
CA LYS A 91 16.98 14.84 -0.74
C LYS A 91 16.94 15.77 -1.96
N LYS A 92 16.22 16.89 -1.84
CA LYS A 92 16.30 18.00 -2.81
C LYS A 92 16.46 19.33 -2.08
N ASN A 93 17.62 19.50 -1.44
CA ASN A 93 18.30 20.79 -1.34
C ASN A 93 19.58 20.68 -2.16
#